data_AF-A0A1W1W2G3-F1
#
_entry.id   AF-A0A1W1W2G3-F1
#
_cell.length_a   1.000
_cell.length_b   1.000
_cell.length_c   1.000
_cell.angle_alpha   90.00
_cell.angle_beta   90.00
_cell.angle_gamma   90.00
#
_symmetry.space_group_name_H-M   'P 1'
#
loop_
_entity.id
_entity.type
_entity.pdbx_description
1 polymer ?
#
loop_
_entity_poly.entity_id
_entity_poly.type
_entity_poly.pdbx_seq_one_letter_code
_entity_poly.pdbx_strand_id
1 'polypeptide(L)' 'MGMFILLVVGAFSLIAYLEGAPLYRERRFKELIVTGAIWSLSFALSLAMLLNLPLPNPTFWMERLLLPIARLLKGFLM' A
#
# COMPACT_ATOMS: atom_id res chain seq x y z
N MET A 1 -10.72 16.04 -7.73
CA MET A 1 -10.87 14.58 -7.55
C MET A 1 -10.60 13.78 -8.82
N GLY A 2 -11.36 13.98 -9.91
CA GLY A 2 -11.25 13.13 -11.12
C GLY A 2 -9.87 13.08 -11.76
N MET A 3 -9.15 14.20 -11.83
CA MET A 3 -7.79 14.25 -12.37
C MET A 3 -6.79 13.40 -11.57
N PHE A 4 -6.88 13.37 -10.24
CA PHE A 4 -6.01 12.53 -9.41
C PHE A 4 -6.29 11.04 -9.58
N ILE A 5 -7.56 10.66 -9.74
CA ILE A 5 -7.93 9.27 -10.02
C ILE A 5 -7.35 8.82 -11.35
N LEU A 6 -7.47 9.65 -12.40
CA LEU A 6 -6.87 9.36 -13.71
C LEU A 6 -5.34 9.21 -13.63
N LEU A 7 -4.66 10.03 -12.84
CA LEU A 7 -3.21 9.92 -12.63
C LEU A 7 -2.84 8.63 -11.90
N VAL A 8 -3.58 8.26 -10.85
CA VAL A 8 -3.33 7.00 -10.11
C VAL A 8 -3.60 5.79 -11.01
N VAL A 9 -4.72 5.76 -11.72
CA VAL A 9 -5.02 4.67 -12.67
C VAL A 9 -3.95 4.59 -13.75
N GLY A 10 -3.58 5.72 -14.35
CA GLY A 10 -2.56 5.78 -15.40
C GLY A 10 -1.19 5.30 -14.93
N ALA A 11 -0.74 5.76 -13.75
CA ALA A 11 0.53 5.32 -13.16
C ALA A 11 0.52 3.82 -12.86
N PHE A 12 -0.54 3.31 -12.23
CA PHE A 12 -0.65 1.89 -11.90
C PHE A 12 -0.73 0.99 -13.14
N SER A 13 -1.41 1.43 -14.20
CA SER A 13 -1.46 0.72 -15.48
C SER A 13 -0.10 0.73 -16.19
N LEU A 14 0.63 1.85 -16.16
CA LEU A 14 1.95 1.96 -16.79
C LEU A 14 2.94 0.99 -16.13
N ILE A 15 2.97 0.95 -14.80
CA ILE A 15 3.88 0.06 -14.08
C ILE A 15 3.44 -1.39 -14.23
N ALA A 16 2.13 -1.69 -14.19
CA ALA A 16 1.64 -3.03 -14.48
C ALA A 16 2.04 -3.53 -15.88
N TYR A 17 2.12 -2.64 -16.87
CA TYR A 17 2.61 -2.98 -18.20
C TYR A 17 4.13 -3.21 -18.20
N LEU A 18 4.91 -2.31 -17.57
CA LEU A 18 6.37 -2.41 -17.52
C LEU A 18 6.86 -3.61 -16.72
N GLU A 19 6.21 -3.96 -15.61
CA GLU A 19 6.57 -5.12 -14.79
C GLU A 19 5.85 -6.39 -15.24
N GLY A 20 4.57 -6.31 -15.61
CA GLY A 20 3.78 -7.49 -16.00
C GLY A 20 4.19 -8.09 -17.35
N ALA A 21 4.55 -7.26 -18.35
CA ALA A 21 4.96 -7.73 -19.67
C ALA A 21 6.23 -8.62 -19.65
N PRO A 22 7.34 -8.24 -18.97
CA PRO A 22 8.52 -9.11 -18.89
C PRO A 22 8.23 -10.39 -18.09
N LEU A 23 7.48 -10.32 -16.98
CA LEU A 23 7.12 -11.51 -16.21
C LEU A 23 6.28 -12.52 -17.00
N TYR A 24 5.36 -12.03 -17.84
CA TYR A 24 4.58 -12.87 -18.74
C TYR A 24 5.47 -13.53 -19.79
N ARG A 25 6.42 -12.76 -20.35
CA ARG A 25 7.36 -13.22 -21.38
C ARG A 25 8.34 -14.29 -20.85
N GLU A 26 8.77 -14.16 -19.60
CA GLU A 26 9.64 -15.16 -18.94
C GLU A 26 8.88 -16.40 -18.42
N ARG A 27 7.56 -16.49 -18.64
CA ARG A 27 6.67 -17.56 -18.11
C ARG A 27 6.77 -17.74 -16.59
N ARG A 28 7.16 -16.71 -15.86
CA ARG A 28 7.24 -16.73 -14.38
C ARG A 28 5.87 -16.48 -13.77
N PHE A 29 4.92 -17.39 -14.03
CA PHE A 29 3.53 -17.24 -13.60
C PHE A 29 3.37 -17.09 -12.08
N LYS A 30 4.24 -17.75 -11.29
CA LYS A 30 4.22 -17.62 -9.83
C LYS A 30 4.54 -16.19 -9.38
N GLU A 31 5.59 -15.61 -9.94
CA GLU A 31 5.96 -14.22 -9.64
C GLU A 31 4.89 -13.26 -10.16
N LEU A 32 4.30 -13.54 -11.33
CA LEU A 32 3.24 -12.70 -11.91
C LEU A 32 1.99 -12.65 -11.02
N ILE A 33 1.62 -13.79 -10.42
CA ILE A 33 0.51 -13.85 -9.45
C ILE A 33 0.84 -13.07 -8.18
N VAL A 34 2.06 -13.21 -7.63
CA VAL A 34 2.47 -12.48 -6.41
C VAL A 34 2.52 -10.98 -6.66
N THR A 35 3.19 -10.56 -7.74
CA THR A 35 3.26 -9.16 -8.15
C THR A 35 1.86 -8.62 -8.41
N GLY A 36 1.02 -9.33 -9.17
CA GLY A 36 -0.36 -8.92 -9.45
C GLY A 36 -1.23 -8.81 -8.19
N ALA A 37 -1.07 -9.72 -7.22
CA ALA A 37 -1.79 -9.68 -5.95
C ALA A 37 -1.39 -8.44 -5.13
N ILE A 38 -0.08 -8.21 -4.96
CA ILE A 38 0.44 -7.02 -4.26
C ILE A 38 0.00 -5.75 -4.99
N TRP A 39 0.11 -5.73 -6.32
CA TRP A 39 -0.26 -4.60 -7.17
C TRP A 39 -1.74 -4.22 -7.01
N SER A 40 -2.61 -5.22 -7.06
CA SER A 40 -4.06 -5.03 -6.89
C SER A 40 -4.39 -4.51 -5.49
N LEU A 41 -3.69 -4.98 -4.46
CA LEU A 41 -3.86 -4.55 -3.08
C LEU A 41 -3.42 -3.09 -2.90
N SER A 42 -2.26 -2.72 -3.43
CA SER A 42 -1.76 -1.34 -3.44
C SER A 42 -2.69 -0.40 -4.19
N PHE A 43 -3.20 -0.83 -5.35
CA PHE A 43 -4.15 -0.05 -6.14
C PHE A 43 -5.48 0.16 -5.41
N ALA A 44 -6.03 -0.89 -4.80
CA ALA A 44 -7.26 -0.82 -4.01
C ALA A 44 -7.10 0.13 -2.81
N LEU A 45 -5.97 0.07 -2.10
CA LEU A 45 -5.66 1.00 -1.00
C LEU A 45 -5.53 2.45 -1.48
N SER A 46 -4.85 2.67 -2.60
CA SER A 46 -4.69 4.02 -3.17
C SER A 46 -6.03 4.63 -3.56
N LEU A 47 -6.93 3.82 -4.15
CA LEU A 47 -8.31 4.23 -4.45
C LEU A 47 -9.13 4.47 -3.19
N ALA A 48 -9.02 3.61 -2.17
CA ALA A 48 -9.73 3.78 -0.90
C ALA A 48 -9.34 5.09 -0.19
N MET A 49 -8.05 5.46 -0.22
CA MET A 49 -7.57 6.75 0.27
C MET A 49 -8.17 7.93 -0.51
N LEU A 50 -8.18 7.85 -1.85
CA LEU A 50 -8.75 8.88 -2.72
C LEU A 50 -10.25 9.10 -2.52
N LEU A 51 -10.97 8.02 -2.21
CA LEU A 51 -12.41 8.04 -1.94
C LEU A 51 -12.74 8.49 -0.51
N ASN A 52 -11.74 8.85 0.31
CA ASN A 52 -11.91 9.15 1.74
C ASN A 52 -12.70 8.05 2.48
N LEU A 53 -12.51 6.78 2.11
CA LEU A 53 -13.05 5.70 2.94
C LEU A 53 -12.41 5.79 4.33
N PRO A 54 -13.18 5.54 5.42
CA PRO A 54 -12.62 5.44 6.76
C PRO A 54 -11.76 4.17 6.82
N LEU A 55 -10.53 4.26 6.31
CA LEU A 55 -9.53 3.23 6.48
C LEU A 55 -9.20 3.16 7.97
N PRO A 56 -9.22 1.96 8.58
CA PRO A 56 -8.82 1.81 9.98
C PRO A 56 -7.40 2.35 10.11
N ASN A 57 -7.26 3.48 10.81
CA ASN A 57 -6.02 4.22 10.82
C ASN A 57 -4.95 3.39 11.54
N PRO A 58 -3.92 2.86 10.84
CA PRO A 58 -2.92 1.99 11.47
C PRO A 58 -2.12 2.73 12.54
N THR A 59 -2.06 4.06 12.51
CA THR A 59 -1.48 4.88 13.58
C THR A 59 -2.23 4.75 14.90
N PHE A 60 -3.55 4.54 14.90
CA PHE A 60 -4.29 4.30 16.16
C PHE A 60 -3.84 2.99 16.83
N TRP A 61 -3.55 1.96 16.03
CA TRP A 61 -3.03 0.69 16.52
C TRP A 61 -1.56 0.81 16.95
N MET A 62 -0.75 1.54 16.19
CA MET A 62 0.65 1.82 16.54
C MET A 62 0.76 2.66 17.81
N GLU A 63 -0.07 3.68 17.99
CA GLU A 63 -0.13 4.45 19.24
C GLU A 63 -0.41 3.54 20.44
N ARG A 64 -1.37 2.62 20.31
CA ARG A 64 -1.71 1.70 21.39
C ARG A 64 -0.55 0.76 21.78
N LEU A 65 0.24 0.34 20.79
CA LEU A 65 1.41 -0.51 21.00
C LEU A 65 2.64 0.26 21.52
N LEU A 66 2.82 1.51 21.06
CA LEU A 66 4.00 2.32 21.37
C LEU A 66 3.86 3.14 22.65
N LEU A 67 2.63 3.48 23.07
CA LEU A 67 2.35 4.16 24.34
C LEU A 67 2.95 3.47 25.59
N PRO A 68 2.83 2.15 25.79
CA PRO A 68 3.47 1.49 26.93
C PRO A 68 5.00 1.54 26.88
N ILE A 69 5.60 1.39 25.69
CA ILE A 69 7.06 1.49 25.51
C ILE A 69 7.53 2.93 25.77
N ALA A 70 6.81 3.93 25.25
CA ALA A 70 7.13 5.34 25.46
C ALA A 70 7.03 5.75 26.93
N ARG A 71 6.07 5.19 27.70
CA ARG A 71 5.97 5.42 29.15
C ARG A 71 7.13 4.82 29.92
N LEU A 72 7.56 3.61 29.57
CA LEU A 72 8.72 2.97 30.20
C LEU A 72 10.02 3.73 29.91
N LEU A 73 10.19 4.18 28.67
CA LEU A 73 11.38 4.94 28.25
C LEU A 73 11.43 6.32 28.93
N LYS A 74 10.28 6.99 29.06
CA LYS A 74 10.18 8.27 29.79
C LYS A 74 10.44 8.13 31.29
N GLY A 75 10.08 7.00 31.89
CA GLY A 75 10.39 6.69 33.30
C GLY A 75 11.83 6.22 33.55
N PHE A 76 12.58 5.83 32.51
CA PHE A 76 14.00 5.46 32.61
C PHE A 76 14.94 6.64 32.32
N LEU A 77 14.47 7.63 31.54
CA LEU A 77 15.25 8.81 31.15
C LEU A 77 15.10 10.01 32.13
N MET A 78 14.35 9.83 33.21
CA MET A 78 14.10 10.83 34.26
C MET A 78 14.48 10.25 35.62
#